data_AF-A0A5E4HQ89-F1
#
_entry.id   AF-A0A5E4HQ89-F1
#
_cell.length_a   1.000
_cell.length_b   1.000
_cell.length_c   1.000
_cell.angle_alpha   90.00
_cell.angle_beta   90.00
_cell.angle_gamma   90.00
#
_symmetry.space_group_name_H-M   'P 1'
#
loop_
_entity.id
_entity.type
_entity.pdbx_description
1 polymer ?
#
loop_
_entity_poly.entity_id
_entity_poly.type
_entity_poly.pdbx_seq_one_letter_code
_entity_poly.pdbx_strand_id
1 'polypeptide(L)'
;MPTENAILPIIKAVALIGSYAFLGFGIKYIDQAYDVKIFNRTIARALAVICGILMGLLIALDETSAMILLAIIVGVAITRKIDNYAFYAGAILAFITPIFFDGIRIHWMGLAGLIIAGTLDEELNNYADKRKLPKIISTLLYLRLIMKLTILAYALAGQINIIYFFAFIAFDISYILVDQYTAMILKRKPPFRKKLATINTNNL
;
A
#
# COMPACT_ATOMS: atom_id res chain seq x y z
N MET A 1 -0.18 42.27 4.09
CA MET A 1 0.14 41.27 3.04
C MET A 1 0.10 39.89 3.68
N PRO A 2 -0.90 39.03 3.37
CA PRO A 2 -1.06 37.72 4.01
C PRO A 2 -0.85 36.50 3.08
N THR A 3 -0.34 36.68 1.86
CA THR A 3 -0.30 35.62 0.85
C THR A 3 0.92 34.68 0.96
N GLU A 4 2.05 35.12 1.51
CA GLU A 4 3.24 34.26 1.67
C GLU A 4 3.04 33.13 2.69
N ASN A 5 2.16 33.32 3.69
CA ASN A 5 1.96 32.34 4.77
C ASN A 5 1.04 31.18 4.37
N ALA A 6 0.24 31.31 3.31
CA ALA A 6 -0.72 30.29 2.89
C ALA A 6 -0.12 29.26 1.91
N ILE A 7 0.97 29.60 1.22
CA ILE A 7 1.53 28.77 0.14
C ILE A 7 2.27 27.55 0.70
N LEU A 8 3.05 27.73 1.77
CA LEU A 8 3.87 26.66 2.35
C LEU A 8 3.03 25.47 2.89
N PRO A 9 1.92 25.67 3.62
CA PRO A 9 1.04 24.58 4.03
C PRO A 9 0.44 23.80 2.85
N ILE A 10 0.07 24.49 1.77
CA ILE A 10 -0.48 23.86 0.56
C ILE A 10 0.58 22.99 -0.12
N ILE A 11 1.82 23.50 -0.28
CA ILE A 11 2.92 22.74 -0.86
C ILE A 11 3.19 21.47 -0.03
N LYS A 12 3.22 21.59 1.31
CA LYS A 12 3.39 20.43 2.21
C LYS A 12 2.26 19.41 2.03
N ALA A 13 1.01 19.85 1.94
CA ALA A 13 -0.13 18.97 1.73
C ALA A 13 -0.04 18.22 0.39
N VAL A 14 0.29 18.93 -0.70
CA VAL A 14 0.46 18.34 -2.03
C VAL A 14 1.62 17.34 -2.05
N ALA A 15 2.75 17.68 -1.43
CA ALA A 15 3.90 16.79 -1.32
C ALA A 15 3.57 15.53 -0.51
N LEU A 16 2.83 15.65 0.58
CA LEU A 16 2.38 14.52 1.40
C LEU A 16 1.45 13.60 0.62
N ILE A 17 0.40 14.14 -0.01
CA ILE A 17 -0.54 13.39 -0.84
C ILE A 17 0.20 12.69 -1.99
N GLY A 18 1.09 13.41 -2.68
CA GLY A 18 1.91 12.86 -3.76
C GLY A 18 2.84 11.73 -3.28
N SER A 19 3.42 11.85 -2.10
CA SER A 19 4.27 10.81 -1.51
C SER A 19 3.47 9.54 -1.19
N TYR A 20 2.26 9.68 -0.64
CA TYR A 20 1.37 8.54 -0.40
C TYR A 20 0.91 7.88 -1.70
N ALA A 21 0.56 8.67 -2.73
CA ALA A 21 0.24 8.15 -4.05
C ALA A 21 1.44 7.40 -4.68
N PHE A 22 2.65 7.92 -4.53
CA PHE A 22 3.84 7.24 -5.01
C PHE A 22 4.09 5.90 -4.28
N LEU A 23 3.91 5.87 -2.95
CA LEU A 23 4.01 4.64 -2.16
C LEU A 23 2.97 3.60 -2.58
N GLY A 24 1.71 3.99 -2.77
CA GLY A 24 0.65 3.07 -3.20
C GLY A 24 0.92 2.47 -4.58
N PHE A 25 1.33 3.31 -5.54
CA PHE A 25 1.79 2.87 -6.86
C PHE A 25 2.98 1.90 -6.75
N GLY A 26 4.04 2.31 -6.03
CA GLY A 26 5.29 1.57 -5.95
C GLY A 26 5.11 0.19 -5.32
N ILE A 27 4.37 0.11 -4.20
CA ILE A 27 4.07 -1.15 -3.51
C ILE A 27 3.31 -2.09 -4.44
N LYS A 28 2.25 -1.63 -5.13
CA LYS A 28 1.52 -2.51 -6.05
C LYS A 28 2.32 -2.88 -7.29
N TYR A 29 3.18 -2.00 -7.79
CA TYR A 29 4.07 -2.34 -8.89
C TYR A 29 5.04 -3.47 -8.50
N ILE A 30 5.62 -3.39 -7.30
CA ILE A 30 6.52 -4.43 -6.76
C ILE A 30 5.79 -5.76 -6.65
N ASP A 31 4.61 -5.76 -6.03
CA ASP A 31 3.69 -6.91 -5.91
C ASP A 31 3.50 -7.61 -7.28
N GLN A 32 3.02 -6.86 -8.27
CA GLN A 32 2.69 -7.41 -9.59
C GLN A 32 3.91 -7.82 -10.42
N ALA A 33 5.10 -7.27 -10.14
CA ALA A 33 6.36 -7.69 -10.76
C ALA A 33 6.81 -9.08 -10.28
N TYR A 34 6.50 -9.44 -9.04
CA TYR A 34 6.91 -10.71 -8.44
C TYR A 34 5.84 -11.79 -8.61
N ASP A 35 4.57 -11.47 -8.33
CA ASP A 35 3.45 -12.42 -8.35
C ASP A 35 3.07 -12.82 -9.76
N VAL A 36 2.77 -11.83 -10.60
CA VAL A 36 2.22 -12.06 -11.95
C VAL A 36 3.27 -11.91 -13.05
N LYS A 37 4.48 -11.44 -12.71
CA LYS A 37 5.65 -11.31 -13.61
C LYS A 37 5.37 -10.47 -14.85
N ILE A 38 4.52 -9.45 -14.72
CA ILE A 38 4.18 -8.53 -15.82
C ILE A 38 5.15 -7.37 -15.90
N PHE A 39 5.61 -6.89 -14.75
CA PHE A 39 6.53 -5.77 -14.63
C PHE A 39 7.98 -6.22 -14.49
N ASN A 40 8.90 -5.30 -14.80
CA ASN A 40 10.34 -5.56 -14.73
C ASN A 40 10.81 -5.61 -13.26
N ARG A 41 11.39 -6.75 -12.86
CA ARG A 41 11.92 -6.98 -11.50
C ARG A 41 13.09 -6.10 -11.12
N THR A 42 13.89 -5.62 -12.08
CA THR A 42 14.96 -4.66 -11.80
C THR A 42 14.39 -3.31 -11.41
N ILE A 43 13.34 -2.86 -12.10
CA ILE A 43 12.60 -1.64 -11.72
C ILE A 43 11.92 -1.84 -10.37
N ALA A 44 11.30 -3.01 -10.13
CA ALA A 44 10.68 -3.31 -8.83
C ALA A 44 11.68 -3.26 -7.67
N ARG A 45 12.89 -3.80 -7.84
CA ARG A 45 13.96 -3.72 -6.82
C ARG A 45 14.36 -2.27 -6.53
N ALA A 46 14.53 -1.45 -7.57
CA ALA A 46 14.82 -0.02 -7.40
C ALA A 46 13.68 0.71 -6.68
N LEU A 47 12.43 0.45 -7.09
CA LEU A 47 11.25 1.01 -6.44
C LEU A 47 11.12 0.58 -4.98
N ALA A 48 11.47 -0.66 -4.63
CA ALA A 48 11.44 -1.11 -3.25
C ALA A 48 12.39 -0.32 -2.36
N VAL A 49 13.60 -0.02 -2.85
CA VAL A 49 14.56 0.83 -2.13
C VAL A 49 14.03 2.25 -1.98
N ILE A 50 13.56 2.86 -3.08
CA ILE A 50 13.04 4.23 -3.07
C ILE A 50 11.81 4.35 -2.16
N CYS A 51 10.86 3.43 -2.27
CA CYS A 51 9.66 3.42 -1.44
C CYS A 51 9.98 3.15 0.03
N GLY A 52 10.90 2.24 0.33
CA GLY A 52 11.35 1.97 1.69
C GLY A 52 11.96 3.20 2.36
N ILE A 53 12.87 3.90 1.66
CA ILE A 53 13.48 5.14 2.17
C ILE A 53 12.42 6.23 2.32
N LEU A 54 11.57 6.46 1.32
CA LEU A 54 10.52 7.49 1.38
C LEU A 54 9.55 7.22 2.55
N MET A 55 9.12 5.97 2.71
CA MET A 55 8.25 5.55 3.81
C MET A 55 8.93 5.79 5.16
N GLY A 56 10.20 5.41 5.30
CA GLY A 56 10.98 5.67 6.50
C GLY A 56 11.17 7.17 6.80
N LEU A 57 11.39 8.00 5.78
CA LEU A 57 11.44 9.46 5.95
C LEU A 57 10.11 10.01 6.46
N LEU A 58 8.98 9.57 5.91
CA LEU A 58 7.66 9.99 6.39
C LEU A 58 7.39 9.54 7.83
N ILE A 59 7.80 8.32 8.19
CA ILE A 59 7.72 7.81 9.57
C ILE A 59 8.59 8.64 10.52
N ALA A 60 9.77 9.07 10.08
CA ALA A 60 10.70 9.82 10.90
C ALA A 60 10.26 11.27 11.15
N LEU A 61 9.70 11.90 10.11
CA LEU A 61 9.44 13.34 10.10
C LEU A 61 8.03 13.70 10.57
N ASP A 62 7.10 12.75 10.58
CA ASP A 62 5.70 13.02 10.88
C ASP A 62 5.01 11.89 11.67
N GLU A 63 4.46 12.25 12.83
CA GLU A 63 3.82 11.30 13.77
C GLU A 63 2.58 10.62 13.18
N THR A 64 1.76 11.34 12.42
CA THR A 64 0.55 10.73 11.82
C THR A 64 0.92 9.78 10.69
N SER A 65 1.91 10.14 9.87
CA SER A 65 2.47 9.23 8.87
C SER A 65 3.13 8.01 9.51
N ALA A 66 3.84 8.18 10.63
CA ALA A 66 4.37 7.05 11.40
C ALA A 66 3.27 6.06 11.76
N MET A 67 2.17 6.54 12.36
CA MET A 67 1.04 5.71 12.73
C MET A 67 0.44 4.94 11.54
N ILE A 68 0.15 5.64 10.42
CA ILE A 68 -0.52 5.04 9.26
C ILE A 68 0.41 4.06 8.55
N LEU A 69 1.65 4.45 8.26
CA LEU A 69 2.57 3.65 7.46
C LEU A 69 3.08 2.43 8.24
N LEU A 70 3.36 2.58 9.55
CA LEU A 70 3.68 1.43 10.40
C LEU A 70 2.50 0.48 10.49
N ALA A 71 1.26 0.97 10.59
CA ALA A 71 0.08 0.12 10.57
C ALA A 71 -0.05 -0.70 9.28
N ILE A 72 0.26 -0.09 8.11
CA ILE A 72 0.29 -0.80 6.82
C ILE A 72 1.38 -1.89 6.84
N ILE A 73 2.61 -1.55 7.20
CA ILE A 73 3.73 -2.51 7.19
C ILE A 73 3.44 -3.68 8.13
N VAL A 74 3.02 -3.39 9.36
CA VAL A 74 2.72 -4.40 10.37
C VAL A 74 1.53 -5.26 9.96
N GLY A 75 0.45 -4.67 9.42
CA GLY A 75 -0.70 -5.43 8.92
C GLY A 75 -0.33 -6.40 7.79
N VAL A 76 0.49 -5.95 6.84
CA VAL A 76 0.99 -6.80 5.73
C VAL A 76 1.95 -7.89 6.25
N ALA A 77 2.76 -7.58 7.27
CA ALA A 77 3.64 -8.56 7.91
C ALA A 77 2.85 -9.65 8.66
N ILE A 78 1.81 -9.26 9.42
CA ILE A 78 0.94 -10.20 10.16
C ILE A 78 0.22 -11.14 9.20
N THR A 79 -0.32 -10.60 8.10
CA THR A 79 -1.02 -11.39 7.07
C THR A 79 -0.08 -12.14 6.12
N ARG A 80 1.23 -12.10 6.36
CA ARG A 80 2.28 -12.81 5.61
C ARG A 80 2.30 -12.51 4.11
N LYS A 81 1.94 -11.30 3.72
CA LYS A 81 2.04 -10.82 2.33
C LYS A 81 3.44 -10.36 1.93
N ILE A 82 4.37 -10.28 2.89
CA ILE A 82 5.80 -10.07 2.60
C ILE A 82 6.40 -11.41 2.17
N ASP A 83 6.39 -11.70 0.87
CA ASP A 83 6.79 -13.00 0.33
C ASP A 83 8.02 -12.95 -0.59
N ASN A 84 8.57 -11.76 -0.84
CA ASN A 84 9.69 -11.58 -1.75
C ASN A 84 10.76 -10.62 -1.22
N TYR A 85 11.99 -10.81 -1.71
CA TYR A 85 13.15 -10.05 -1.26
C TYR A 85 13.00 -8.54 -1.43
N ALA A 86 12.29 -8.07 -2.48
CA ALA A 86 12.06 -6.65 -2.68
C ALA A 86 11.18 -6.06 -1.57
N PHE A 87 10.09 -6.73 -1.19
CA PHE A 87 9.28 -6.29 -0.04
C PHE A 87 10.05 -6.35 1.27
N TYR A 88 10.84 -7.39 1.52
CA TYR A 88 11.70 -7.43 2.71
C TYR A 88 12.68 -6.26 2.74
N ALA A 89 13.37 -5.98 1.64
CA ALA A 89 14.31 -4.86 1.55
C ALA A 89 13.60 -3.51 1.78
N GLY A 90 12.44 -3.30 1.16
CA GLY A 90 11.65 -2.08 1.34
C GLY A 90 11.18 -1.90 2.80
N ALA A 91 10.68 -2.96 3.44
CA ALA A 91 10.24 -2.92 4.83
C ALA A 91 11.42 -2.67 5.79
N ILE A 92 12.55 -3.34 5.59
CA ILE A 92 13.76 -3.12 6.40
C ILE A 92 14.22 -1.66 6.29
N LEU A 93 14.27 -1.11 5.08
CA LEU A 93 14.64 0.29 4.88
C LEU A 93 13.64 1.25 5.56
N ALA A 94 12.34 0.96 5.49
CA ALA A 94 11.34 1.76 6.18
C ALA A 94 11.51 1.79 7.71
N PHE A 95 12.05 0.73 8.32
CA PHE A 95 12.38 0.69 9.75
C PHE A 95 13.75 1.27 10.09
N ILE A 96 14.74 1.12 9.19
CA ILE A 96 16.11 1.61 9.42
C ILE A 96 16.22 3.12 9.20
N THR A 97 15.61 3.65 8.14
CA THR A 97 15.71 5.08 7.80
C THR A 97 15.32 6.02 8.95
N PRO A 98 14.24 5.77 9.71
CA PRO A 98 13.90 6.60 10.86
C PRO A 98 14.96 6.67 11.96
N ILE A 99 15.79 5.64 12.13
CA ILE A 99 16.81 5.58 13.21
C ILE A 99 17.85 6.70 13.07
N PHE A 100 18.06 7.21 11.86
CA PHE A 100 18.98 8.31 11.60
C PHE A 100 18.43 9.70 11.93
N PHE A 101 17.19 9.79 12.41
CA PHE A 101 16.53 11.03 12.77
C PHE A 101 16.13 11.01 14.25
N ASP A 102 16.48 12.07 14.97
CA ASP A 102 16.05 12.23 16.35
C ASP A 102 14.56 12.58 16.42
N GLY A 103 13.86 11.99 17.39
CA GLY A 103 12.52 12.45 17.76
C GLY A 103 11.35 11.76 17.05
N ILE A 104 11.47 10.48 16.70
CA ILE A 104 10.31 9.66 16.30
C ILE A 104 9.26 9.73 17.42
N ARG A 105 8.10 10.32 17.12
CA ARG A 105 6.94 10.37 18.00
C ARG A 105 5.88 9.44 17.45
N ILE A 106 5.42 8.52 18.29
CA ILE A 106 4.40 7.55 17.93
C ILE A 106 3.31 7.59 19.00
N HIS A 107 2.11 7.97 18.59
CA HIS A 107 0.92 7.82 19.42
C HIS A 107 0.47 6.35 19.41
N TRP A 108 1.03 5.55 20.32
CA TRP A 108 0.87 4.09 20.38
C TRP A 108 -0.58 3.61 20.36
N MET A 109 -1.49 4.32 21.04
CA MET A 109 -2.90 3.94 21.06
C MET A 109 -3.59 4.14 19.71
N GLY A 110 -3.24 5.21 18.98
CA GLY A 110 -3.73 5.45 17.63
C GLY A 110 -3.14 4.45 16.63
N LEU A 111 -1.84 4.16 16.76
CA LEU A 111 -1.17 3.13 15.97
C LEU A 111 -1.81 1.74 16.17
N ALA A 112 -2.08 1.34 17.42
CA ALA A 112 -2.71 0.06 17.73
C ALA A 112 -4.10 -0.06 17.07
N GLY A 113 -4.92 0.99 17.15
CA GLY A 113 -6.22 1.03 16.48
C GLY A 113 -6.10 0.86 14.96
N LEU A 114 -5.13 1.53 14.33
CA LEU A 114 -4.88 1.41 12.89
C LEU A 114 -4.31 0.05 12.48
N ILE A 115 -3.45 -0.57 13.30
CA ILE A 115 -2.95 -1.94 13.06
C ILE A 115 -4.12 -2.91 13.06
N ILE A 116 -5.02 -2.83 14.05
CA ILE A 116 -6.20 -3.69 14.12
C ILE A 116 -7.07 -3.47 12.87
N ALA A 117 -7.39 -2.22 12.53
CA ALA A 117 -8.18 -1.88 11.36
C ALA A 117 -7.57 -2.42 10.06
N GLY A 118 -6.28 -2.17 9.83
CA GLY A 118 -5.57 -2.62 8.62
C GLY A 118 -5.44 -4.14 8.53
N THR A 119 -5.20 -4.82 9.67
CA THR A 119 -5.13 -6.29 9.71
C THR A 119 -6.49 -6.91 9.43
N LEU A 120 -7.58 -6.34 9.99
CA LEU A 120 -8.94 -6.79 9.73
C LEU A 120 -9.32 -6.64 8.25
N ASP A 121 -9.01 -5.51 7.63
CA ASP A 121 -9.25 -5.32 6.19
C ASP A 121 -8.54 -6.39 5.35
N GLU A 122 -7.28 -6.69 5.69
CA GLU A 122 -6.49 -7.67 4.94
C GLU A 122 -6.97 -9.11 5.17
N GLU A 123 -7.35 -9.49 6.40
CA GLU A 123 -7.96 -10.79 6.70
C GLU A 123 -9.34 -10.96 6.04
N LEU A 124 -10.17 -9.91 6.04
CA LEU A 124 -11.48 -9.93 5.39
C LEU A 124 -11.33 -10.07 3.87
N ASN A 125 -10.37 -9.38 3.27
CA ASN A 125 -10.07 -9.52 1.85
C ASN A 125 -9.63 -10.97 1.53
N ASN A 126 -8.71 -11.53 2.31
CA ASN A 126 -8.29 -12.94 2.18
C ASN A 126 -9.45 -13.92 2.37
N TYR A 127 -10.38 -13.64 3.29
CA TYR A 127 -11.57 -14.45 3.52
C TYR A 127 -12.51 -14.41 2.31
N ALA A 128 -12.70 -13.22 1.72
CA ALA A 128 -13.54 -13.04 0.53
C ALA A 128 -13.03 -13.86 -0.66
N ASP A 129 -11.72 -13.85 -0.87
CA ASP A 129 -11.05 -14.61 -1.94
C ASP A 129 -11.20 -16.12 -1.73
N LYS A 130 -11.00 -16.61 -0.50
CA LYS A 130 -11.14 -18.04 -0.14
C LYS A 130 -12.56 -18.56 -0.33
N ARG A 131 -13.57 -17.75 0.03
CA ARG A 131 -14.99 -18.14 -0.02
C ARG A 131 -15.68 -17.82 -1.35
N LYS A 132 -14.98 -17.21 -2.32
CA LYS A 132 -15.54 -16.75 -3.60
C LYS A 132 -16.84 -15.97 -3.40
N LEU A 133 -16.81 -15.01 -2.47
CA LEU A 133 -17.98 -14.18 -2.16
C LEU A 133 -18.49 -13.44 -3.40
N PRO A 134 -19.78 -13.06 -3.44
CA PRO A 134 -20.33 -12.31 -4.56
C PRO A 134 -19.51 -11.03 -4.82
N LYS A 135 -19.37 -10.69 -6.10
CA LYS A 135 -18.43 -9.66 -6.60
C LYS A 135 -18.56 -8.32 -5.88
N ILE A 136 -19.78 -7.93 -5.50
CA ILE A 136 -20.05 -6.68 -4.77
C ILE A 136 -19.39 -6.69 -3.39
N ILE A 137 -19.55 -7.79 -2.63
CA ILE A 137 -18.98 -7.93 -1.29
C ILE A 137 -17.46 -8.03 -1.36
N SER A 138 -16.93 -8.83 -2.30
CA SER A 138 -15.49 -8.92 -2.54
C SER A 138 -14.88 -7.56 -2.92
N THR A 139 -15.57 -6.76 -3.73
CA THR A 139 -15.11 -5.41 -4.09
C THR A 139 -15.11 -4.46 -2.89
N LEU A 140 -16.14 -4.52 -2.03
CA LEU A 140 -16.20 -3.70 -0.81
C LEU A 140 -15.07 -4.06 0.17
N LEU A 141 -14.77 -5.35 0.35
CA LEU A 141 -13.69 -5.81 1.22
C LEU A 141 -12.30 -5.50 0.65
N TYR A 142 -12.16 -5.54 -0.68
CA TYR A 142 -10.94 -5.14 -1.38
C TYR A 142 -10.64 -3.63 -1.20
N LEU A 143 -11.66 -2.81 -0.96
CA LEU A 143 -11.50 -1.37 -0.79
C LEU A 143 -10.96 -0.95 0.59
N ARG A 144 -10.49 -1.84 1.46
CA ARG A 144 -9.90 -1.48 2.78
C ARG A 144 -10.71 -0.43 3.55
N LEU A 145 -12.01 -0.67 3.66
CA LEU A 145 -12.95 0.32 4.18
C LEU A 145 -12.73 0.58 5.67
N ILE A 146 -12.32 -0.42 6.45
CA ILE A 146 -12.17 -0.27 7.91
C ILE A 146 -11.07 0.73 8.21
N MET A 147 -9.89 0.61 7.60
CA MET A 147 -8.77 1.51 7.80
C MET A 147 -9.11 2.95 7.38
N LYS A 148 -9.83 3.13 6.27
CA LYS A 148 -10.32 4.46 5.84
C LYS A 148 -11.26 5.10 6.85
N LEU A 149 -12.22 4.32 7.35
CA LEU A 149 -13.18 4.80 8.35
C LEU A 149 -12.49 5.13 9.67
N THR A 150 -11.49 4.35 10.09
CA THR A 150 -10.68 4.64 11.29
C THR A 150 -9.88 5.93 11.14
N ILE A 151 -9.20 6.14 10.01
CA ILE A 151 -8.47 7.39 9.72
C ILE A 151 -9.44 8.57 9.70
N LEU A 152 -10.59 8.43 9.05
CA LEU A 152 -11.61 9.48 9.02
C LEU A 152 -12.14 9.79 10.43
N ALA A 153 -12.40 8.78 11.25
CA ALA A 153 -12.85 8.95 12.62
C ALA A 153 -11.82 9.71 13.47
N TYR A 154 -10.53 9.39 13.34
CA TYR A 154 -9.46 10.13 14.00
C TYR A 154 -9.38 11.58 13.51
N ALA A 155 -9.61 11.82 12.22
CA ALA A 155 -9.62 13.18 11.67
C ALA A 155 -10.80 14.00 12.19
N LEU A 156 -12.00 13.42 12.23
CA LEU A 156 -13.21 14.08 12.75
C LEU A 156 -13.15 14.32 14.26
N ALA A 157 -12.48 13.42 15.01
CA ALA A 157 -12.20 13.59 16.44
C ALA A 157 -11.10 14.63 16.73
N GLY A 158 -10.49 15.23 15.69
CA GLY A 158 -9.41 16.21 15.82
C GLY A 158 -8.07 15.62 16.24
N GLN A 159 -7.91 14.29 16.22
CA GLN A 159 -6.66 13.62 16.59
C GLN A 159 -5.61 13.69 15.48
N ILE A 160 -6.05 13.71 14.22
CA ILE A 160 -5.18 13.84 13.04
C ILE A 160 -5.73 14.89 12.07
N ASN A 161 -4.89 15.43 11.21
CA ASN A 161 -5.34 16.37 10.17
C ASN A 161 -6.11 15.62 9.06
N ILE A 162 -7.21 16.19 8.57
CA ILE A 162 -7.99 15.61 7.46
C ILE A 162 -7.17 15.39 6.18
N ILE A 163 -6.07 16.11 5.99
CA ILE A 163 -5.16 15.93 4.84
C ILE A 163 -4.64 14.47 4.77
N TYR A 164 -4.42 13.79 5.91
CA TYR A 164 -3.96 12.40 5.92
C TYR A 164 -5.03 11.42 5.41
N PHE A 165 -6.31 11.74 5.56
CA PHE A 165 -7.37 10.96 4.94
C PHE A 165 -7.29 11.04 3.42
N PHE A 166 -7.08 12.24 2.87
CA PHE A 166 -6.88 12.42 1.42
C PHE A 166 -5.58 11.79 0.93
N ALA A 167 -4.49 11.87 1.71
CA ALA A 167 -3.24 11.20 1.39
C ALA A 167 -3.43 9.68 1.33
N PHE A 168 -4.13 9.10 2.31
CA PHE A 168 -4.44 7.67 2.32
C PHE A 168 -5.37 7.25 1.18
N ILE A 169 -6.37 8.07 0.80
CA ILE A 169 -7.17 7.85 -0.41
C ILE A 169 -6.27 7.86 -1.66
N ALA A 170 -5.32 8.78 -1.76
CA ALA A 170 -4.41 8.85 -2.91
C ALA A 170 -3.51 7.61 -3.00
N PHE A 171 -3.04 7.11 -1.86
CA PHE A 171 -2.36 5.81 -1.76
C PHE A 171 -3.24 4.69 -2.34
N ASP A 172 -4.49 4.55 -1.88
CA ASP A 172 -5.41 3.51 -2.34
C ASP A 172 -5.73 3.63 -3.85
N ILE A 173 -6.02 4.83 -4.33
CA ILE A 173 -6.32 5.06 -5.76
C ILE A 173 -5.13 4.63 -6.62
N SER A 174 -3.92 5.08 -6.27
CA SER A 174 -2.71 4.73 -7.02
C SER A 174 -2.44 3.23 -7.00
N TYR A 175 -2.69 2.56 -5.86
CA TYR A 175 -2.59 1.11 -5.72
C TYR A 175 -3.57 0.40 -6.67
N ILE A 176 -4.85 0.79 -6.65
CA ILE A 176 -5.90 0.20 -7.49
C ILE A 176 -5.62 0.43 -8.98
N LEU A 177 -5.13 1.62 -9.36
CA LEU A 177 -4.80 1.93 -10.76
C LEU A 177 -3.75 0.99 -11.33
N VAL A 178 -2.71 0.65 -10.55
CA VAL A 178 -1.69 -0.33 -10.98
C VAL A 178 -2.31 -1.71 -11.17
N ASP A 179 -3.19 -2.13 -10.26
CA ASP A 179 -3.89 -3.42 -10.35
C ASP A 179 -4.78 -3.49 -11.60
N GLN A 180 -5.57 -2.44 -11.86
CA GLN A 180 -6.40 -2.34 -13.06
C GLN A 180 -5.57 -2.33 -14.34
N TYR A 181 -4.48 -1.58 -14.38
CA TYR A 181 -3.56 -1.56 -15.51
C TYR A 181 -2.97 -2.95 -15.78
N THR A 182 -2.61 -3.66 -14.71
CA THR A 182 -2.11 -5.03 -14.78
C THR A 182 -3.16 -5.98 -15.34
N ALA A 183 -4.41 -5.89 -14.88
CA ALA A 183 -5.52 -6.68 -15.39
C ALA A 183 -5.82 -6.40 -16.88
N MET A 184 -5.69 -5.14 -17.32
CA MET A 184 -5.81 -4.78 -18.73
C MET A 184 -4.71 -5.42 -19.59
N ILE A 185 -3.46 -5.43 -19.13
CA ILE A 185 -2.35 -6.10 -19.81
C ILE A 185 -2.59 -7.61 -19.90
N LEU A 186 -3.06 -8.23 -18.81
CA LEU A 186 -3.37 -9.68 -18.78
C LEU A 186 -4.45 -10.07 -19.76
N LYS A 187 -5.54 -9.29 -19.84
CA LYS A 187 -6.62 -9.54 -20.82
C LYS A 187 -6.15 -9.41 -22.26
N ARG A 188 -5.13 -8.57 -22.51
CA ARG A 188 -4.53 -8.37 -23.84
C ARG A 188 -3.51 -9.45 -24.22
N LYS A 189 -2.96 -10.19 -23.26
CA LYS A 189 -2.13 -11.37 -23.58
C LYS A 189 -3.05 -12.52 -24.02
N PRO A 190 -2.87 -13.11 -25.22
CA PRO A 190 -3.56 -14.35 -25.54
C PRO A 190 -3.18 -15.40 -24.50
N PRO A 191 -4.09 -16.33 -24.14
CA PRO A 191 -3.76 -17.40 -23.20
C PRO A 191 -2.57 -18.17 -23.77
N PHE A 192 -1.39 -17.96 -23.19
CA PHE A 192 -0.18 -18.60 -23.64
C PHE A 192 -0.27 -20.09 -23.26
N ARG A 193 -0.76 -20.87 -24.23
CA ARG A 193 -0.79 -22.33 -24.32
C ARG A 193 -1.64 -23.07 -23.27
N LYS A 194 -2.91 -23.32 -23.65
CA LYS A 194 -3.44 -24.70 -23.71
C LYS A 194 -2.61 -25.52 -24.73
N LYS A 195 -1.34 -25.79 -24.45
CA LYS A 195 -0.48 -26.67 -25.29
C LYS A 195 0.31 -27.65 -24.43
N LEU A 196 -0.37 -28.17 -23.42
CA LEU A 196 -0.08 -29.44 -22.75
C LEU A 196 -1.29 -30.40 -22.79
N ALA A 197 -2.42 -29.97 -23.35
CA ALA A 197 -3.64 -30.80 -23.47
C ALA A 197 -3.74 -31.56 -24.81
N THR A 198 -2.69 -31.56 -25.65
CA THR A 198 -2.69 -32.23 -26.97
C THR A 198 -1.44 -33.06 -27.26
N ILE A 199 -0.54 -33.25 -26.28
CA ILE A 199 0.65 -34.11 -26.46
C ILE A 199 0.53 -35.44 -25.69
N ASN A 200 -0.43 -35.60 -24.77
CA ASN A 200 -0.56 -36.83 -23.97
C ASN A 200 -1.77 -37.72 -24.31
N THR A 201 -2.32 -37.59 -25.51
CA THR A 201 -3.35 -38.51 -26.01
C THR A 201 -2.95 -39.25 -27.30
N ASN A 202 -1.71 -39.11 -27.75
CA ASN A 202 -1.20 -39.82 -28.94
C ASN A 202 0.28 -40.21 -28.76
N ASN A 203 0.62 -40.94 -27.69
CA ASN A 203 1.75 -41.89 -27.67
C ASN A 203 1.79 -42.66 -26.34
N LEU A 204 1.58 -43.97 -26.45
CA LEU A 204 1.59 -45.07 -25.45
C LEU A 204 0.27 -45.30 -24.69
#